data_AF-A0A1G5F983-F1
#
_entry.id   AF-A0A1G5F983-F1
#
_cell.length_a   1.000
_cell.length_b   1.000
_cell.length_c   1.000
_cell.angle_alpha   90.00
_cell.angle_beta   90.00
_cell.angle_gamma   90.00
#
_symmetry.space_group_name_H-M   'P 1'
#
loop_
_entity.id
_entity.type
_entity.pdbx_description
1 polymer ?
#
loop_
_entity_poly.entity_id
_entity_poly.type
_entity_poly.pdbx_seq_one_letter_code
_entity_poly.pdbx_strand_id
1 'polypeptide(L)'
;MARIWPITGAHCNHQVDFTPAFQECYDSIQSEFRRNPDDYRLRNTILYYHQHSIYHIKLANIMNSHNQFQACLILCDWALASMIKALYIQKYQVVHPPKELTMNEILFLMHKDTEPGLDIAMFIGTIQHMSSIEEFNQDRNLKPNNIEKLIRRTEEILEELENRLKNDIELK
;
A
#
# COMPACT_ATOMS: atom_id res chain seq x y z
N MET A 1 19.83 -23.49 -33.86
CA MET A 1 19.54 -22.27 -34.65
C MET A 1 18.79 -21.29 -33.75
N ALA A 2 19.50 -20.33 -33.16
CA ALA A 2 18.93 -19.34 -32.24
C ALA A 2 18.45 -18.12 -33.03
N ARG A 3 17.18 -17.71 -32.85
CA ARG A 3 16.64 -16.47 -33.43
C ARG A 3 16.94 -15.33 -32.46
N ILE A 4 17.81 -14.42 -32.89
CA ILE A 4 18.09 -13.16 -32.21
C ILE A 4 16.97 -12.19 -32.63
N TRP A 5 16.19 -11.68 -31.67
CA TRP A 5 15.26 -10.58 -31.89
C TRP A 5 15.97 -9.24 -31.64
N PRO A 6 15.72 -8.20 -32.47
CA PRO A 6 16.30 -6.89 -32.26
C PRO A 6 15.55 -6.14 -31.16
N ILE A 7 16.30 -5.59 -30.21
CA ILE A 7 15.79 -4.66 -29.19
C ILE A 7 15.56 -3.33 -29.89
N THR A 8 14.34 -3.09 -30.39
CA THR A 8 13.91 -1.73 -30.73
C THR A 8 13.55 -1.00 -29.43
N GLY A 9 14.34 0.02 -29.12
CA GLY A 9 14.21 0.84 -27.92
C GLY A 9 12.86 1.57 -27.87
N ALA A 10 12.11 1.32 -26.80
CA ALA A 10 11.08 2.24 -26.34
C ALA A 10 11.77 3.34 -25.53
N HIS A 11 12.00 4.49 -26.15
CA HIS A 11 12.39 5.71 -25.45
C HIS A 11 11.18 6.22 -24.66
N CYS A 12 11.09 5.87 -23.37
CA CYS A 12 10.18 6.51 -22.43
C CYS A 12 10.82 7.81 -21.93
N ASN A 13 10.71 8.89 -22.72
CA ASN A 13 10.95 10.25 -22.24
C ASN A 13 9.71 10.71 -21.47
N HIS A 14 9.63 10.32 -20.20
CA HIS A 14 8.82 11.03 -19.21
C HIS A 14 9.72 11.28 -18.00
N GLN A 15 10.29 12.48 -17.95
CA GLN A 15 10.86 13.00 -16.73
C GLN A 15 9.67 13.34 -15.83
N VAL A 16 9.23 12.36 -15.05
CA VAL A 16 8.24 12.58 -14.01
C VAL A 16 8.97 13.36 -12.92
N ASP A 17 8.61 14.62 -12.75
CA ASP A 17 9.15 15.45 -11.70
C ASP A 17 8.74 14.83 -10.35
N PHE A 18 9.70 14.28 -9.62
CA PHE A 18 9.49 13.58 -8.35
C PHE A 18 9.36 14.56 -7.18
N THR A 19 8.85 15.77 -7.41
CA THR A 19 8.63 16.73 -6.32
C THR A 19 7.23 16.49 -5.75
N PRO A 20 7.08 15.87 -4.57
CA PRO A 20 5.78 15.53 -4.02
C PRO A 20 5.10 16.77 -3.46
N ALA A 21 3.79 16.92 -3.69
CA ALA A 21 2.91 17.80 -2.90
C ALA A 21 2.86 17.41 -1.40
N PHE A 22 3.46 16.26 -1.04
CA PHE A 22 3.52 15.72 0.32
C PHE A 22 4.88 15.94 1.01
N GLN A 23 5.85 16.57 0.34
CA GLN A 23 7.13 16.94 0.95
C GLN A 23 6.93 17.99 2.06
N GLU A 24 5.93 18.84 1.93
CA GLU A 24 5.57 19.83 2.97
C GLU A 24 5.07 19.16 4.26
N CYS A 25 4.41 18.00 4.14
CA CYS A 25 4.03 17.18 5.29
C CYS A 25 5.26 16.59 6.01
N TYR A 26 6.31 16.27 5.26
CA TYR A 26 7.59 15.77 5.79
C TYR A 26 8.34 16.84 6.60
N ASP A 27 8.38 18.08 6.12
CA ASP A 27 9.11 19.18 6.79
C ASP A 27 8.37 19.66 8.05
N SER A 28 7.03 19.71 8.03
CA SER A 28 6.21 20.06 9.20
C SER A 28 6.33 19.04 10.33
N ILE A 29 6.66 17.79 9.99
CA ILE A 29 6.77 16.67 10.92
C ILE A 29 8.15 16.62 11.58
N GLN A 30 9.20 17.11 10.92
CA GLN A 30 10.58 17.06 11.41
C GLN A 30 10.95 18.16 12.39
N SER A 31 10.20 19.28 12.45
CA SER A 31 10.60 20.46 13.24
C SER A 31 10.29 20.35 14.75
N GLU A 32 9.47 19.39 15.16
CA GLU A 32 9.34 18.99 16.56
C GLU A 32 10.27 17.79 16.84
N PHE A 33 10.41 17.36 18.09
CA PHE A 33 11.03 16.06 18.48
C PHE A 33 12.53 16.04 18.82
N ARG A 34 12.80 16.48 20.05
CA ARG A 34 13.68 15.74 20.98
C ARG A 34 12.80 15.06 22.03
N ARG A 35 12.72 13.71 22.07
CA ARG A 35 12.50 12.86 23.27
C ARG A 35 12.32 11.37 22.86
N ASN A 36 12.93 10.46 23.62
CA ASN A 36 12.85 8.98 23.60
C ASN A 36 13.27 8.21 22.30
N PRO A 37 14.39 7.45 22.31
CA PRO A 37 14.82 6.62 21.17
C PRO A 37 13.82 5.58 20.68
N ASP A 38 12.98 5.03 21.57
CA ASP A 38 12.00 4.01 21.20
C ASP A 38 10.81 4.61 20.42
N ASP A 39 10.41 5.83 20.79
CA ASP A 39 9.38 6.59 20.06
C ASP A 39 9.86 6.99 18.66
N TYR A 40 11.11 7.43 18.56
CA TYR A 40 11.75 7.69 17.27
C TYR A 40 11.78 6.46 16.36
N ARG A 41 12.10 5.28 16.90
CA ARG A 41 12.10 4.02 16.15
C ARG A 41 10.71 3.64 15.67
N LEU A 42 9.72 3.67 16.55
CA LEU A 42 8.33 3.37 16.21
C LEU A 42 7.84 4.28 15.08
N ARG A 43 8.05 5.58 15.22
CA ARG A 43 7.64 6.58 14.23
C ARG A 43 8.30 6.37 12.87
N ASN A 44 9.60 6.12 12.85
CA ASN A 44 10.30 5.81 11.60
C ASN A 44 9.78 4.53 10.93
N THR A 45 9.47 3.50 11.72
CA THR A 45 8.91 2.26 11.17
C THR A 45 7.50 2.46 10.61
N ILE A 46 6.66 3.25 11.28
CA ILE A 46 5.35 3.63 10.77
C ILE A 46 5.48 4.36 9.42
N LEU A 47 6.36 5.37 9.36
CA LEU A 47 6.61 6.14 8.14
C LEU A 47 7.16 5.26 7.01
N TYR A 48 8.04 4.32 7.33
CA TYR A 48 8.59 3.38 6.36
C TYR A 48 7.50 2.53 5.69
N TYR A 49 6.58 1.95 6.49
CA TYR A 49 5.48 1.17 5.95
C TYR A 49 4.44 2.02 5.20
N HIS A 50 4.17 3.24 5.68
CA HIS A 50 3.33 4.20 4.97
C HIS A 50 3.91 4.52 3.58
N GLN A 51 5.20 4.84 3.49
CA GLN A 51 5.89 5.10 2.23
C GLN A 51 5.86 3.88 1.30
N HIS A 52 6.11 2.69 1.83
CA HIS A 52 6.01 1.44 1.06
C HIS A 52 4.63 1.28 0.41
N SER A 53 3.55 1.58 1.13
CA SER A 53 2.20 1.50 0.56
C SER A 53 2.02 2.41 -0.67
N ILE A 54 2.53 3.64 -0.59
CA ILE A 54 2.50 4.62 -1.69
C ILE A 54 3.34 4.14 -2.87
N TYR A 55 4.53 3.59 -2.62
CA TYR A 55 5.39 3.09 -3.68
C TYR A 55 4.75 1.93 -4.45
N HIS A 56 4.08 1.02 -3.74
CA HIS A 56 3.39 -0.10 -4.38
C HIS A 56 2.24 0.36 -5.29
N ILE A 57 1.45 1.35 -4.88
CA ILE A 57 0.41 1.93 -5.75
C ILE A 57 0.98 2.63 -6.98
N LYS A 58 2.06 3.41 -6.82
CA LYS A 58 2.73 4.04 -7.96
C LYS A 58 3.21 2.98 -8.96
N LEU A 59 3.79 1.90 -8.45
CA LEU A 59 4.23 0.79 -9.28
C LEU A 59 3.05 0.06 -9.93
N ALA A 60 1.92 -0.11 -9.24
CA ALA A 60 0.70 -0.72 -9.79
C ALA A 60 0.17 0.10 -10.98
N ASN A 61 0.13 1.43 -10.87
CA ASN A 61 -0.27 2.31 -11.96
C ASN A 61 0.66 2.18 -13.19
N ILE A 62 1.98 2.06 -12.97
CA ILE A 62 2.94 1.81 -14.06
C ILE A 62 2.67 0.43 -14.68
N MET A 63 2.53 -0.62 -13.88
CA MET A 63 2.24 -1.98 -14.37
C MET A 63 0.93 -2.04 -15.16
N ASN A 64 -0.10 -1.29 -14.75
CA ASN A 64 -1.38 -1.22 -15.45
C ASN A 64 -1.22 -0.66 -16.87
N SER A 65 -0.39 0.38 -17.04
CA SER A 65 -0.07 0.94 -18.37
C SER A 65 0.67 -0.04 -19.30
N HIS A 66 1.33 -1.06 -18.73
CA HIS A 66 1.99 -2.14 -19.45
C HIS A 66 1.13 -3.42 -19.55
N ASN A 67 -0.16 -3.32 -19.21
CA ASN A 67 -1.11 -4.45 -19.19
C ASN A 67 -0.67 -5.63 -18.29
N GLN A 68 0.14 -5.36 -17.26
CA GLN A 68 0.61 -6.36 -16.30
C GLN A 68 -0.41 -6.48 -15.15
N PHE A 69 -1.59 -7.02 -15.44
CA PHE A 69 -2.74 -6.99 -14.52
C PHE A 69 -2.52 -7.84 -13.26
N GLN A 70 -1.89 -9.01 -13.40
CA GLN A 70 -1.49 -9.81 -12.25
C GLN A 70 -0.54 -9.04 -11.31
N ALA A 71 0.42 -8.31 -11.87
CA ALA A 71 1.34 -7.49 -11.08
C ALA A 71 0.58 -6.37 -10.35
N CYS A 72 -0.42 -5.76 -10.98
CA CYS A 72 -1.26 -4.75 -10.33
C CYS A 72 -1.97 -5.33 -9.10
N LEU A 73 -2.53 -6.54 -9.20
CA LEU A 73 -3.21 -7.22 -8.10
C LEU A 73 -2.25 -7.47 -6.93
N ILE A 74 -1.07 -8.03 -7.20
CA ILE A 74 -0.04 -8.29 -6.18
C ILE A 74 0.42 -6.99 -5.52
N LEU A 75 0.59 -5.92 -6.30
CA LEU A 75 1.03 -4.63 -5.77
C LEU A 75 -0.05 -3.95 -4.93
N CYS A 76 -1.33 -4.07 -5.28
CA CYS A 76 -2.43 -3.58 -4.43
C CYS A 76 -2.47 -4.32 -3.09
N ASP A 77 -2.26 -5.65 -3.10
CA ASP A 77 -2.14 -6.44 -1.87
C ASP A 77 -0.97 -5.96 -0.99
N TRP A 78 0.22 -5.79 -1.57
CA TRP A 78 1.39 -5.30 -0.84
C TRP A 78 1.21 -3.87 -0.31
N ALA A 79 0.49 -3.01 -1.04
CA ALA A 79 0.16 -1.68 -0.59
C ALA A 79 -0.72 -1.71 0.67
N LEU A 80 -1.80 -2.50 0.64
CA LEU A 80 -2.70 -2.68 1.78
C LEU A 80 -1.96 -3.30 2.97
N ALA A 81 -1.21 -4.38 2.75
CA ALA A 81 -0.44 -5.05 3.79
C ALA A 81 0.56 -4.10 4.48
N SER A 82 1.19 -3.21 3.72
CA SER A 82 2.11 -2.21 4.26
C SER A 82 1.37 -1.19 5.14
N MET A 83 0.25 -0.65 4.68
CA MET A 83 -0.53 0.32 5.48
C MET A 83 -1.11 -0.31 6.75
N ILE A 84 -1.60 -1.55 6.69
CA ILE A 84 -2.11 -2.26 7.86
C ILE A 84 -0.98 -2.51 8.87
N LYS A 85 0.24 -2.81 8.41
CA LYS A 85 1.41 -2.93 9.31
C LYS A 85 1.72 -1.61 10.01
N ALA A 86 1.60 -0.47 9.32
CA ALA A 86 1.76 0.84 9.94
C ALA A 86 0.73 1.05 11.07
N LEU A 87 -0.54 0.73 10.82
CA LEU A 87 -1.61 0.79 11.83
C LEU A 87 -1.39 -0.19 12.98
N TYR A 88 -0.90 -1.41 12.70
CA TYR A 88 -0.57 -2.40 13.72
C TYR A 88 0.52 -1.89 14.67
N ILE A 89 1.63 -1.38 14.11
CA ILE A 89 2.73 -0.79 14.88
C ILE A 89 2.22 0.36 15.74
N GLN A 90 1.37 1.23 15.19
CA GLN A 90 0.78 2.34 15.94
C GLN A 90 -0.12 1.85 17.08
N LYS A 91 -1.01 0.88 16.82
CA LYS A 91 -1.96 0.38 17.84
C LYS A 91 -1.25 -0.33 18.99
N TYR A 92 -0.27 -1.17 18.67
CA TYR A 92 0.39 -2.04 19.66
C TYR A 92 1.74 -1.51 20.16
N GLN A 93 2.24 -0.41 19.58
CA GLN A 93 3.52 0.21 19.96
C GLN A 93 4.70 -0.79 19.87
N VAL A 94 4.74 -1.59 18.80
CA VAL A 94 5.80 -2.57 18.55
C VAL A 94 6.53 -2.28 17.24
N VAL A 95 7.87 -2.30 17.24
CA VAL A 95 8.70 -1.98 16.07
C VAL A 95 8.68 -3.10 15.01
N HIS A 96 8.35 -4.33 15.42
CA HIS A 96 8.38 -5.49 14.54
C HIS A 96 6.97 -6.08 14.40
N PRO A 97 6.21 -5.69 13.36
CA PRO A 97 4.94 -6.32 13.09
C PRO A 97 5.15 -7.76 12.60
N PRO A 98 4.13 -8.64 12.74
CA PRO A 98 4.15 -9.97 12.14
C PRO A 98 4.48 -9.93 10.64
N LYS A 99 5.08 -11.00 10.12
CA LYS A 99 5.38 -11.14 8.69
C LYS A 99 4.10 -11.00 7.85
N GLU A 100 3.05 -11.67 8.28
CA GLU A 100 1.70 -11.67 7.69
C GLU A 100 0.70 -11.46 8.82
N LEU A 101 -0.34 -10.67 8.56
CA LEU A 101 -1.43 -10.42 9.48
C LEU A 101 -2.63 -11.29 9.10
N THR A 102 -3.20 -11.95 10.09
CA THR A 102 -4.41 -12.76 9.92
C THR A 102 -5.64 -11.88 9.71
N MET A 103 -6.70 -12.45 9.12
CA MET A 103 -7.96 -11.75 8.96
C MET A 103 -8.56 -11.28 10.29
N ASN A 104 -8.34 -12.01 11.39
CA ASN A 104 -8.81 -11.60 12.71
C ASN A 104 -8.08 -10.35 13.21
N GLU A 105 -6.76 -10.27 12.98
CA GLU A 105 -5.98 -9.07 13.32
C GLU A 105 -6.38 -7.89 12.45
N ILE A 106 -6.59 -8.10 11.15
CA ILE A 106 -7.06 -7.06 10.22
C ILE A 106 -8.44 -6.56 10.65
N LEU A 107 -9.40 -7.46 10.91
CA LEU A 107 -10.72 -7.10 11.41
C LEU A 107 -10.62 -6.28 12.69
N PHE A 108 -9.78 -6.68 13.64
CA PHE A 108 -9.60 -5.95 14.88
C PHE A 108 -8.93 -4.57 14.71
N LEU A 109 -8.04 -4.41 13.72
CA LEU A 109 -7.47 -3.11 13.35
C LEU A 109 -8.51 -2.23 12.66
N MET A 110 -9.39 -2.82 11.86
CA MET A 110 -10.41 -2.10 11.12
C MET A 110 -11.66 -1.80 11.96
N HIS A 111 -11.85 -2.50 13.07
CA HIS A 111 -12.97 -2.33 13.97
C HIS A 111 -12.96 -0.93 14.60
N LYS A 112 -13.72 -0.04 13.98
CA LYS A 112 -14.38 1.08 14.64
C LYS A 112 -15.87 0.71 14.72
N ASP A 113 -16.65 1.34 15.59
CA ASP A 113 -18.11 1.11 15.70
C ASP A 113 -18.90 1.66 14.48
N THR A 114 -18.28 1.67 13.30
CA THR A 114 -18.80 2.25 12.08
C THR A 114 -18.70 1.25 10.92
N GLU A 115 -19.76 1.20 10.11
CA GLU A 115 -19.92 0.37 8.90
C GLU A 115 -18.68 0.29 7.97
N PRO A 116 -17.91 1.37 7.66
CA PRO A 116 -16.80 1.28 6.70
C PRO A 116 -15.66 0.32 7.10
N GLY A 117 -15.50 -0.01 8.40
CA GLY A 117 -14.43 -0.91 8.84
C GLY A 117 -14.54 -2.34 8.29
N LEU A 118 -15.74 -2.90 8.25
CA LEU A 118 -15.96 -4.27 7.78
C LEU A 118 -15.75 -4.40 6.27
N ASP A 119 -16.25 -3.43 5.51
CA ASP A 119 -16.09 -3.40 4.05
C ASP A 119 -14.60 -3.34 3.65
N ILE A 120 -13.82 -2.55 4.38
CA ILE A 120 -12.36 -2.47 4.17
C ILE A 120 -11.68 -3.79 4.48
N ALA A 121 -12.00 -4.42 5.63
CA ALA A 121 -11.44 -5.71 5.99
C ALA A 121 -11.80 -6.79 4.95
N MET A 122 -13.04 -6.82 4.49
CA MET A 122 -13.51 -7.75 3.47
C MET A 122 -12.79 -7.54 2.13
N PHE A 123 -12.59 -6.28 1.74
CA PHE A 123 -11.83 -5.94 0.55
C PHE A 123 -10.38 -6.44 0.67
N ILE A 124 -9.69 -6.13 1.76
CA ILE A 124 -8.32 -6.58 2.01
C ILE A 124 -8.22 -8.10 1.93
N GLY A 125 -9.09 -8.83 2.63
CA GLY A 125 -9.08 -10.29 2.62
C GLY A 125 -9.35 -10.87 1.24
N THR A 126 -10.19 -10.21 0.44
CA THR A 126 -10.44 -10.61 -0.96
C THR A 126 -9.19 -10.44 -1.82
N ILE A 127 -8.49 -9.31 -1.69
CA ILE A 127 -7.28 -9.04 -2.47
C ILE A 127 -6.14 -9.99 -2.08
N GLN A 128 -5.94 -10.25 -0.78
CA GLN A 128 -4.99 -11.23 -0.26
C GLN A 128 -5.26 -12.63 -0.81
N HIS A 129 -6.54 -13.04 -0.83
CA HIS A 129 -6.91 -14.33 -1.39
C HIS A 129 -6.61 -14.38 -2.89
N MET A 130 -7.03 -13.36 -3.65
CA MET A 130 -6.83 -13.32 -5.10
C MET A 130 -5.35 -13.28 -5.48
N SER A 131 -4.51 -12.55 -4.74
CA SER A 131 -3.06 -12.42 -4.98
C SER A 131 -2.30 -13.72 -4.68
N SER A 132 -2.80 -14.54 -3.75
CA SER A 132 -2.18 -15.82 -3.35
C SER A 132 -2.40 -16.97 -4.33
N ILE A 133 -3.35 -16.85 -5.25
CA ILE A 133 -3.68 -17.90 -6.21
C ILE A 133 -2.63 -17.87 -7.34
N GLU A 134 -1.73 -18.85 -7.35
CA GLU A 134 -0.64 -19.00 -8.32
C GLU A 134 -1.08 -19.39 -9.74
N GLU A 135 -2.39 -19.52 -10.02
CA GLU A 135 -2.86 -20.09 -11.27
C GLU A 135 -2.57 -19.21 -12.49
N PHE A 136 -1.76 -19.79 -13.39
CA PHE A 136 -1.31 -19.36 -14.73
C PHE A 136 -2.36 -18.75 -15.68
N ASN A 137 -3.64 -18.65 -15.29
CA ASN A 137 -4.74 -18.17 -16.13
C ASN A 137 -5.46 -16.91 -15.59
N GLN A 138 -5.05 -16.32 -14.46
CA GLN A 138 -5.71 -15.12 -13.93
C GLN A 138 -5.69 -13.94 -14.91
N ASP A 139 -4.61 -13.77 -15.68
CA ASP A 139 -4.51 -12.71 -16.70
C ASP A 139 -5.63 -12.79 -17.76
N ARG A 140 -6.21 -13.97 -18.02
CA ARG A 140 -7.35 -14.12 -18.95
C ARG A 140 -8.67 -13.63 -18.37
N ASN A 141 -8.79 -13.59 -17.04
CA ASN A 141 -10.01 -13.20 -16.33
C ASN A 141 -9.94 -11.75 -15.79
N LEU A 142 -8.74 -11.20 -15.62
CA LEU A 142 -8.52 -9.81 -15.19
C LEU A 142 -8.76 -8.84 -16.35
N LYS A 143 -9.96 -8.25 -16.38
CA LYS A 143 -10.31 -7.21 -17.35
C LYS A 143 -9.65 -5.87 -16.95
N PRO A 144 -9.15 -5.06 -17.90
CA PRO A 144 -8.51 -3.77 -17.60
C PRO A 144 -9.37 -2.85 -16.71
N ASN A 145 -10.65 -2.71 -17.02
CA ASN A 145 -11.60 -1.90 -16.22
C ASN A 145 -11.75 -2.40 -14.77
N ASN A 146 -11.56 -3.70 -14.52
CA ASN A 146 -11.60 -4.23 -13.16
C ASN A 146 -10.31 -3.88 -12.39
N ILE A 147 -9.17 -3.84 -13.08
CA ILE A 147 -7.87 -3.44 -12.50
C ILE A 147 -7.85 -1.96 -12.17
N GLU A 148 -8.35 -1.09 -13.05
CA GLU A 148 -8.47 0.34 -12.75
C GLU A 148 -9.35 0.59 -11.52
N LYS A 149 -10.48 -0.12 -11.41
CA LYS A 149 -11.35 -0.07 -10.22
C LYS A 149 -10.65 -0.61 -8.97
N LEU A 150 -9.85 -1.67 -9.10
CA LEU A 150 -9.05 -2.23 -8.01
C LEU A 150 -8.04 -1.22 -7.49
N ILE A 151 -7.25 -0.61 -8.38
CA ILE A 151 -6.25 0.39 -8.01
C ILE A 151 -6.93 1.57 -7.34
N ARG A 152 -7.98 2.12 -7.95
CA ARG A 152 -8.73 3.25 -7.39
C ARG A 152 -9.31 2.93 -6.02
N ARG A 153 -9.94 1.77 -5.86
CA ARG A 153 -10.50 1.37 -4.56
C ARG A 153 -9.41 1.18 -3.51
N THR A 154 -8.24 0.71 -3.92
CA THR A 154 -7.09 0.58 -3.02
C THR A 154 -6.59 1.96 -2.59
N GLU A 155 -6.49 2.94 -3.49
CA GLU A 155 -6.13 4.32 -3.18
C GLU A 155 -7.11 4.96 -2.18
N GLU A 156 -8.41 4.82 -2.41
CA GLU A 156 -9.46 5.31 -1.48
C GLU A 156 -9.31 4.72 -0.07
N ILE A 157 -9.03 3.42 0.02
CA ILE A 157 -8.81 2.75 1.31
C ILE A 157 -7.54 3.26 1.96
N LEU A 158 -6.43 3.41 1.22
CA LEU A 158 -5.18 3.92 1.78
C LEU A 158 -5.34 5.34 2.31
N GLU A 159 -6.09 6.21 1.63
CA GLU A 159 -6.41 7.55 2.12
C GLU A 159 -7.19 7.49 3.43
N GLU A 160 -8.20 6.62 3.52
CA GLU A 160 -8.96 6.43 4.76
C GLU A 160 -8.06 5.93 5.91
N LEU A 161 -7.20 4.95 5.63
CA LEU A 161 -6.28 4.39 6.63
C LEU A 161 -5.19 5.39 7.04
N GLU A 162 -4.73 6.24 6.13
CA GLU A 162 -3.79 7.32 6.42
C GLU A 162 -4.43 8.37 7.36
N ASN A 163 -5.69 8.72 7.13
CA ASN A 163 -6.42 9.62 8.03
C ASN A 163 -6.55 9.01 9.42
N ARG A 164 -6.74 7.69 9.54
CA ARG A 164 -6.71 6.99 10.84
C ARG A 164 -5.33 7.08 11.48
N LEU A 165 -4.27 6.87 10.69
CA LEU A 165 -2.89 6.96 11.16
C LEU A 165 -2.57 8.36 11.72
N LYS A 166 -3.02 9.43 11.06
CA LYS A 166 -2.82 10.83 11.51
C LYS A 166 -3.62 11.17 12.77
N ASN A 167 -4.90 10.83 12.80
CA ASN A 167 -5.77 11.16 13.93
C ASN A 167 -5.30 10.51 15.24
N ASP A 168 -4.73 9.30 15.17
CA ASP A 168 -4.19 8.61 16.34
C ASP A 168 -2.80 9.14 16.77
N ILE A 169 -2.11 9.93 15.93
CA ILE A 169 -0.87 10.65 16.28
C ILE A 169 -1.20 11.96 17.03
N GLU A 170 -2.25 12.68 16.64
CA GLU A 170 -2.65 13.97 17.24
C GLU A 170 -3.36 13.83 18.60
N LEU A 171 -3.79 12.61 18.98
CA LEU A 171 -4.46 12.31 20.25
C LEU A 171 -3.50 11.89 21.38
N LYS A 172 -2.18 11.97 21.18
CA LYS A 172 -1.14 11.69 22.19
C LYS A 172 -0.35 12.95 22.53
#